data_AF-A0A0A9XF48-F1
#
_entry.id   AF-A0A0A9XF48-F1
#
_cell.length_a   1.000
_cell.length_b   1.000
_cell.length_c   1.000
_cell.angle_alpha   90.00
_cell.angle_beta   90.00
_cell.angle_gamma   90.00
#
_symmetry.space_group_name_H-M   'P 1'
#
loop_
_entity.id
_entity.type
_entity.pdbx_description
1 polymer ?
#
loop_
_entity_poly.entity_id
_entity_poly.type
_entity_poly.pdbx_seq_one_letter_code
_entity_poly.pdbx_strand_id
1 'polypeptide(L)'
;IFDEAGSTLSADDSSILTGILNLIASIINLFLIDIFGRKPLLFISFIGGSVSLTVLSVFLYIRQHGGHDASQFGWIPIVSVSAFIFTYGLGLASVPGVLMDEMAPTKVKPIMGSVVGVVCLVAMLSTIQLFPFVDDNVGLYMCIAIPAISNTLGISFTAFA
;
A
#
# COMPACT_ATOMS: atom_id res chain seq x y z
N ILE A 1 8.12 -10.56 -6.58
CA ILE A 1 8.58 -9.17 -6.26
C ILE A 1 10.05 -9.04 -5.80
N PHE A 2 10.49 -9.62 -4.68
CA PHE A 2 11.83 -9.37 -4.13
C PHE A 2 12.92 -10.23 -4.80
N ASP A 3 12.59 -11.48 -5.12
CA ASP A 3 13.43 -12.38 -5.91
C ASP A 3 13.57 -11.85 -7.36
N GLU A 4 12.43 -11.48 -7.97
CA GLU A 4 12.39 -10.79 -9.27
C GLU A 4 13.06 -9.40 -9.25
N ALA A 5 13.21 -8.76 -8.08
CA ALA A 5 13.92 -7.50 -7.94
C ALA A 5 15.45 -7.66 -7.94
N GLY A 6 15.98 -8.88 -7.96
CA GLY A 6 17.44 -9.13 -7.98
C GLY A 6 18.09 -8.92 -6.61
N SER A 7 17.32 -9.05 -5.53
CA SER A 7 17.84 -8.98 -4.16
C SER A 7 18.49 -10.30 -3.76
N THR A 8 19.60 -10.23 -3.03
CA THR A 8 20.25 -11.39 -2.38
C THR A 8 19.53 -11.85 -1.10
N LEU A 9 18.35 -11.29 -0.80
CA LEU A 9 17.54 -11.63 0.38
C LEU A 9 16.47 -12.67 0.02
N SER A 10 16.42 -13.75 0.81
CA SER A 10 15.38 -14.77 0.69
C SER A 10 13.98 -14.18 0.92
N ALA A 11 12.95 -14.78 0.33
CA ALA A 11 11.56 -14.38 0.52
C ALA A 11 11.13 -14.37 2.01
N ASP A 12 11.73 -15.25 2.80
CA ASP A 12 11.50 -15.33 4.25
C ASP A 12 12.03 -14.09 5.00
N ASP A 13 13.29 -13.70 4.76
CA ASP A 13 13.92 -12.53 5.39
C ASP A 13 13.19 -11.23 5.02
N SER A 14 12.74 -11.14 3.76
CA SER A 14 11.97 -10.01 3.22
C SER A 14 10.63 -9.83 3.95
N SER A 15 9.95 -10.95 4.23
CA SER A 15 8.67 -10.98 4.92
C SER A 15 8.82 -10.59 6.39
N ILE A 16 9.88 -11.07 7.05
CA ILE A 16 10.20 -10.71 8.44
C ILE A 16 10.52 -9.22 8.54
N LEU A 17 11.37 -8.68 7.66
CA LEU A 17 11.71 -7.25 7.64
C LEU A 17 10.47 -6.37 7.43
N THR A 18 9.60 -6.76 6.49
CA THR A 18 8.33 -6.09 6.21
C THR A 18 7.42 -6.07 7.45
N GLY A 19 7.33 -7.19 8.17
CA GLY A 19 6.58 -7.29 9.42
C GLY A 19 7.11 -6.35 10.51
N ILE A 20 8.43 -6.28 10.69
CA ILE A 20 9.07 -5.38 11.66
C ILE A 20 8.83 -3.91 11.30
N LEU A 21 9.01 -3.54 10.02
CA LEU A 21 8.75 -2.18 9.55
C LEU A 21 7.30 -1.76 9.76
N ASN A 22 6.35 -2.66 9.49
CA ASN A 22 4.94 -2.40 9.71
C ASN A 22 4.61 -2.21 11.20
N LEU A 23 5.24 -3.00 12.08
CA LEU A 23 5.08 -2.85 13.53
C LEU A 23 5.57 -1.48 14.01
N ILE A 24 6.77 -1.07 13.59
CA ILE A 24 7.34 0.24 13.92
C ILE A 24 6.45 1.37 13.38
N ALA A 25 6.02 1.26 12.12
CA ALA A 25 5.12 2.23 11.50
C ALA A 25 3.80 2.36 12.27
N SER A 26 3.23 1.24 12.73
CA SER A 26 2.00 1.22 13.52
C SER A 26 2.16 1.89 14.89
N ILE A 27 3.31 1.68 15.56
CA ILE A 27 3.61 2.36 16.83
C ILE A 27 3.72 3.87 16.60
N ILE A 28 4.45 4.31 15.57
CA ILE A 28 4.59 5.72 15.23
C ILE A 28 3.22 6.32 14.90
N ASN A 29 2.39 5.61 14.13
CA ASN A 29 1.03 6.02 13.81
C ASN A 29 0.20 6.32 15.07
N LEU A 30 0.28 5.45 16.08
CA LEU A 30 -0.42 5.63 17.35
C LEU A 30 -0.05 6.94 18.04
N PHE A 31 1.20 7.39 17.95
CA PHE A 31 1.60 8.70 18.46
C PHE A 31 1.23 9.85 17.52
N LEU A 32 1.33 9.62 16.21
CA LEU A 32 1.13 10.64 15.19
C LEU A 32 -0.34 11.04 15.05
N ILE A 33 -1.26 10.09 15.28
CA ILE A 33 -2.71 10.33 15.24
C ILE A 33 -3.17 11.27 16.37
N ASP A 34 -2.52 11.22 17.53
CA ASP A 34 -2.79 12.11 18.66
C ASP A 34 -2.26 13.53 18.41
N ILE A 35 -1.21 13.69 17.60
CA ILE A 35 -0.56 14.98 17.32
C ILE A 35 -1.17 15.71 16.11
N PHE A 36 -1.32 15.02 14.97
CA PHE A 36 -1.70 15.64 13.70
C PHE A 36 -3.20 15.55 13.41
N GLY A 37 -3.93 14.69 14.13
CA GLY A 37 -5.32 14.37 13.85
C GLY A 37 -5.49 13.41 12.67
N ARG A 38 -6.71 12.89 12.52
CA ARG A 38 -7.01 11.72 11.66
C ARG A 38 -6.96 12.01 10.15
N LYS A 39 -7.57 13.12 9.68
CA LYS A 39 -7.66 13.47 8.24
C LYS A 39 -6.30 13.72 7.55
N PRO A 40 -5.38 14.56 8.07
CA PRO A 40 -4.12 14.85 7.38
C PRO A 40 -3.17 13.65 7.32
N LEU A 41 -3.27 12.74 8.30
CA LEU A 41 -2.49 11.51 8.32
C LEU A 41 -2.91 10.53 7.20
N LEU A 42 -4.21 10.48 6.87
CA LEU A 42 -4.69 9.74 5.70
C LEU A 42 -4.11 10.30 4.40
N PHE A 43 -4.06 11.64 4.29
CA PHE A 43 -3.59 12.34 3.10
C PHE A 43 -2.10 12.11 2.85
N ILE A 44 -1.27 12.18 3.90
CA ILE A 44 0.17 11.92 3.80
C ILE A 44 0.44 10.47 3.37
N SER A 45 -0.36 9.51 3.86
CA SER A 45 -0.23 8.10 3.51
C SER A 45 -0.60 7.83 2.06
N PHE A 46 -1.67 8.44 1.54
CA PHE A 46 -2.02 8.29 0.13
C PHE A 46 -0.97 8.89 -0.80
N ILE A 47 -0.41 10.06 -0.46
CA ILE A 47 0.69 10.68 -1.24
C ILE A 47 1.93 9.78 -1.19
N GLY A 48 2.37 9.40 0.00
CA GLY A 48 3.56 8.57 0.19
C GLY A 48 3.42 7.21 -0.49
N GLY A 49 2.24 6.59 -0.40
CA GLY A 49 1.94 5.33 -1.05
C GLY A 49 1.88 5.45 -2.57
N SER A 50 1.24 6.49 -3.11
CA SER A 50 1.20 6.76 -4.55
C SER A 50 2.59 6.97 -5.12
N VAL A 51 3.42 7.82 -4.50
CA VAL A 51 4.79 8.08 -4.96
C VAL A 51 5.64 6.81 -4.92
N SER A 52 5.59 6.05 -3.82
CA SER A 52 6.40 4.84 -3.65
C SER A 52 6.02 3.76 -4.67
N LEU A 53 4.71 3.55 -4.89
CA LEU A 53 4.22 2.58 -5.88
C LEU A 53 4.52 3.03 -7.31
N THR A 54 4.37 4.32 -7.65
CA THR A 54 4.72 4.82 -8.99
C THR A 54 6.21 4.64 -9.27
N VAL A 55 7.09 4.95 -8.32
CA VAL A 55 8.53 4.72 -8.47
C VAL A 55 8.83 3.24 -8.70
N LEU A 56 8.20 2.35 -7.93
CA LEU A 56 8.35 0.91 -8.09
C LEU A 56 7.84 0.40 -9.44
N SER A 57 6.67 0.85 -9.89
CA SER A 57 6.09 0.50 -11.19
C SER A 57 6.96 0.95 -12.36
N VAL A 58 7.48 2.18 -12.31
CA VAL A 58 8.37 2.71 -13.36
C VAL A 58 9.68 1.93 -13.40
N PHE A 59 10.25 1.58 -12.23
CA PHE A 59 11.46 0.77 -12.15
C PHE A 59 11.26 -0.62 -12.78
N LEU A 60 10.16 -1.29 -12.46
CA LEU A 60 9.83 -2.61 -13.04
C LEU A 60 9.56 -2.52 -14.55
N TYR A 61 8.92 -1.45 -15.01
CA TYR A 61 8.67 -1.21 -16.43
C TYR A 61 9.99 -1.08 -17.22
N ILE A 62 10.93 -0.28 -16.71
CA ILE A 62 12.26 -0.09 -17.32
C ILE A 62 13.05 -1.40 -17.33
N ARG A 63 12.96 -2.21 -16.27
CA ARG A 63 13.62 -3.51 -16.24
C ARG A 63 13.06 -4.49 -17.27
N GLN A 64 11.74 -4.51 -17.47
CA GLN A 64 11.10 -5.45 -18.37
C GLN A 64 11.24 -5.08 -19.85
N HIS A 65 11.32 -3.78 -20.18
CA HIS A 65 11.41 -3.30 -21.57
C HIS A 65 12.79 -2.76 -21.99
N GLY A 66 13.63 -2.36 -21.03
CA GLY A 66 14.87 -1.61 -21.29
C GLY A 66 16.16 -2.44 -21.38
N GLY A 67 16.13 -3.75 -21.07
CA GLY A 67 17.25 -4.68 -21.28
C GLY A 67 18.58 -4.35 -20.58
N HIS A 68 18.64 -3.31 -19.75
CA HIS A 68 19.84 -3.00 -18.95
C HIS A 68 19.83 -3.85 -17.70
N ASP A 69 20.95 -4.51 -17.42
CA ASP A 69 21.23 -5.25 -16.19
C ASP A 69 21.14 -4.32 -14.98
N ALA A 70 19.91 -4.10 -14.49
CA ALA A 70 19.62 -3.36 -13.27
C ALA A 70 19.98 -4.16 -12.00
N SER A 71 20.87 -5.16 -12.12
CA SER A 71 21.38 -5.97 -11.02
C SER A 71 22.11 -5.10 -9.96
N GLN A 72 22.69 -3.97 -10.37
CA GLN A 72 23.27 -2.97 -9.44
C GLN A 72 22.23 -2.15 -8.66
N PHE A 73 20.96 -2.16 -9.08
CA PHE A 73 19.88 -1.35 -8.49
C PHE A 73 18.82 -2.19 -7.76
N GLY A 74 19.13 -3.43 -7.37
CA GLY A 74 18.24 -4.31 -6.59
C GLY A 74 17.80 -3.74 -5.23
N TRP A 75 18.44 -2.67 -4.75
CA TRP A 75 18.05 -1.94 -3.54
C TRP A 75 16.86 -1.00 -3.73
N ILE A 76 16.60 -0.51 -4.96
CA ILE A 76 15.52 0.46 -5.24
C ILE A 76 14.13 -0.14 -4.95
N PRO A 77 13.81 -1.38 -5.41
CA PRO A 77 12.55 -2.02 -5.07
C PRO A 77 12.37 -2.23 -3.58
N ILE A 78 13.45 -2.60 -2.87
CA ILE A 78 13.42 -2.81 -1.42
C ILE A 78 13.06 -1.51 -0.71
N VAL A 79 13.76 -0.42 -1.02
CA VAL A 79 13.48 0.89 -0.42
C VAL A 79 12.07 1.35 -0.75
N SER A 80 11.61 1.16 -1.99
CA SER A 80 10.27 1.58 -2.42
C SER A 80 9.16 0.79 -1.71
N VAL A 81 9.32 -0.53 -1.58
CA VAL A 81 8.37 -1.38 -0.85
C VAL A 81 8.40 -1.05 0.64
N SER A 82 9.58 -0.86 1.25
CA SER A 82 9.70 -0.44 2.64
C SER A 82 9.04 0.92 2.90
N ALA A 83 9.24 1.89 2.01
CA ALA A 83 8.58 3.20 2.10
C ALA A 83 7.05 3.08 1.94
N PHE A 84 6.59 2.21 1.04
CA PHE A 84 5.17 1.91 0.88
C PHE A 84 4.58 1.29 2.15
N ILE A 85 5.20 0.25 2.72
CA ILE A 85 4.75 -0.40 3.96
C ILE A 85 4.69 0.62 5.10
N PHE A 86 5.72 1.45 5.22
CA PHE A 86 5.80 2.47 6.27
C PHE A 86 4.67 3.50 6.13
N THR A 87 4.50 4.07 4.93
CA THR A 87 3.44 5.05 4.66
C THR A 87 2.04 4.45 4.76
N TYR A 88 1.86 3.18 4.36
CA TYR A 88 0.61 2.45 4.52
C TYR A 88 0.26 2.22 6.00
N GLY A 89 1.23 1.76 6.80
CA GLY A 89 1.07 1.56 8.25
C GLY A 89 0.78 2.86 9.01
N LEU A 90 1.28 4.00 8.52
CA LEU A 90 1.06 5.31 9.12
C LEU A 90 -0.37 5.86 9.01
N GLY A 91 -1.21 5.40 8.08
CA GLY A 91 -2.51 6.06 7.89
C GLY A 91 -3.60 5.16 7.34
N LEU A 92 -3.32 4.41 6.27
CA LEU A 92 -4.33 3.57 5.62
C LEU A 92 -4.83 2.42 6.51
N ALA A 93 -3.98 1.90 7.40
CA ALA A 93 -4.34 0.78 8.26
C ALA A 93 -5.28 1.14 9.44
N SER A 94 -5.12 2.33 10.03
CA SER A 94 -5.82 2.71 11.27
C SER A 94 -6.93 3.74 11.02
N VAL A 95 -6.69 4.72 10.14
CA VAL A 95 -7.56 5.91 10.04
C VAL A 95 -8.96 5.60 9.51
N PRO A 96 -9.17 4.78 8.45
CA PRO A 96 -10.51 4.49 7.94
C PRO A 96 -11.39 3.78 8.97
N GLY A 97 -10.80 2.84 9.73
CA GLY A 97 -11.52 2.11 10.78
C GLY A 97 -12.01 3.05 11.89
N VAL A 98 -11.14 3.96 12.35
CA VAL A 98 -11.55 4.87 13.42
C VAL A 98 -12.51 5.96 12.92
N LEU A 99 -12.34 6.45 11.69
CA LEU A 99 -13.28 7.43 11.12
C LEU A 99 -14.69 6.83 10.99
N MET A 100 -14.81 5.55 10.63
CA MET A 100 -16.10 4.86 10.63
C MET A 100 -16.71 4.76 12.02
N ASP A 101 -15.89 4.45 13.04
CA ASP A 101 -16.37 4.38 14.42
C ASP A 101 -16.78 5.75 14.99
N GLU A 102 -16.18 6.84 14.51
CA GLU A 102 -16.52 8.21 14.92
C GLU A 102 -17.77 8.76 14.22
N MET A 103 -17.96 8.44 12.93
CA MET A 103 -19.10 8.96 12.14
C MET A 103 -20.38 8.12 12.29
N ALA A 104 -20.26 6.84 12.68
CA ALA A 104 -21.41 5.94 12.76
C ALA A 104 -22.24 6.16 14.05
N PRO A 105 -23.56 6.41 13.94
CA PRO A 105 -24.45 6.41 15.10
C PRO A 105 -24.40 5.04 15.82
N THR A 106 -24.36 5.03 17.15
CA THR A 106 -24.15 3.83 17.98
C THR A 106 -25.09 2.67 17.66
N LYS A 107 -26.29 2.96 17.12
CA LYS A 107 -27.30 1.98 16.74
C LYS A 107 -27.04 1.28 15.39
N VAL A 108 -26.30 1.90 14.48
CA VAL A 108 -26.03 1.36 13.12
C VAL A 108 -24.57 0.98 12.88
N LYS A 109 -23.69 1.25 13.85
CA LYS A 109 -22.28 0.81 13.86
C LYS A 109 -22.03 -0.62 13.34
N PRO A 110 -22.70 -1.67 13.87
CA PRO A 110 -22.43 -3.04 13.43
C PRO A 110 -22.86 -3.29 11.98
N ILE A 111 -23.92 -2.63 11.50
CA ILE A 111 -24.40 -2.77 10.12
C ILE A 111 -23.43 -2.07 9.17
N MET A 112 -23.00 -0.84 9.47
CA MET A 112 -22.01 -0.12 8.68
C MET A 112 -20.68 -0.88 8.62
N GLY A 113 -20.18 -1.34 9.76
CA GLY A 113 -18.95 -2.13 9.83
C GLY A 113 -19.02 -3.41 9.02
N SER A 114 -20.19 -4.08 9.03
CA SER A 114 -20.41 -5.31 8.25
C SER A 114 -20.46 -5.03 6.74
N VAL A 115 -21.17 -3.97 6.31
CA VAL A 115 -21.23 -3.59 4.88
C VAL A 115 -19.85 -3.23 4.37
N VAL A 116 -19.10 -2.42 5.12
CA VAL A 116 -17.73 -2.04 4.76
C VAL A 116 -16.83 -3.26 4.74
N GLY A 117 -16.92 -4.12 5.76
CA GLY A 117 -16.15 -5.35 5.83
C GLY A 117 -16.36 -6.22 4.59
N VAL A 118 -17.62 -6.40 4.16
CA VAL A 118 -17.93 -7.17 2.94
C VAL A 118 -17.33 -6.50 1.70
N VAL A 119 -17.46 -5.17 1.55
CA VAL A 119 -16.87 -4.44 0.40
C VAL A 119 -15.35 -4.58 0.40
N CYS A 120 -14.69 -4.44 1.54
CA CYS A 120 -13.25 -4.61 1.68
C CYS A 120 -12.81 -6.04 1.34
N LEU A 121 -13.52 -7.05 1.85
CA LEU A 121 -13.21 -8.46 1.56
C LEU A 121 -13.35 -8.77 0.08
N VAL A 122 -14.40 -8.28 -0.57
CA VAL A 122 -14.58 -8.44 -2.02
C VAL A 122 -13.43 -7.78 -2.79
N ALA A 123 -13.05 -6.55 -2.44
CA ALA A 123 -11.92 -5.86 -3.07
C ALA A 123 -10.58 -6.59 -2.87
N MET A 124 -10.34 -7.13 -1.68
CA MET A 124 -9.15 -7.95 -1.38
C MET A 124 -9.14 -9.23 -2.23
N LEU A 125 -10.26 -9.94 -2.30
CA LEU A 125 -10.39 -11.14 -3.13
C LEU A 125 -10.19 -10.81 -4.62
N SER A 126 -10.78 -9.73 -5.11
CA SER A 126 -10.58 -9.28 -6.49
C SER A 126 -9.10 -9.02 -6.78
N THR A 127 -8.37 -8.39 -5.87
CA THR A 127 -6.93 -8.11 -6.04
C THR A 127 -6.10 -9.38 -6.08
N ILE A 128 -6.38 -10.34 -5.18
CA ILE A 128 -5.67 -11.63 -5.13
C ILE A 128 -5.89 -12.43 -6.42
N GLN A 129 -7.11 -12.41 -6.97
CA GLN A 129 -7.44 -13.12 -8.21
C GLN A 129 -6.91 -12.41 -9.46
N LEU A 130 -6.85 -11.08 -9.47
CA LEU A 130 -6.28 -10.31 -10.57
C LEU A 130 -4.76 -10.47 -10.66
N PHE A 131 -4.07 -10.65 -9.54
CA PHE A 131 -2.61 -10.73 -9.50
C PHE A 131 -2.02 -11.79 -10.46
N PRO A 132 -2.40 -13.09 -10.39
CA PRO A 132 -1.87 -14.10 -11.32
C PRO A 132 -2.28 -13.84 -12.77
N PHE A 133 -3.50 -13.31 -12.99
CA PHE A 133 -3.99 -13.01 -14.34
C PHE A 133 -3.18 -11.88 -15.01
N VAL A 134 -2.85 -10.84 -14.27
CA VAL A 134 -2.09 -9.68 -14.79
C VAL A 134 -0.61 -10.02 -14.92
N ASP A 135 -0.06 -10.82 -14.01
CA ASP A 135 1.34 -11.26 -14.07
C ASP A 135 1.63 -12.07 -15.34
N ASP A 136 0.76 -13.04 -15.68
CA ASP A 136 0.93 -13.88 -16.87
C ASP A 136 0.77 -13.12 -18.20
N ASN A 137 -0.09 -12.08 -18.25
CA ASN A 137 -0.44 -11.43 -19.52
C ASN A 137 0.36 -10.15 -19.80
N VAL A 138 0.68 -9.37 -18.77
CA VAL A 138 1.15 -7.98 -18.93
C VAL A 138 2.41 -7.69 -18.11
N GLY A 139 2.65 -8.44 -17.04
CA GLY A 139 3.85 -8.36 -16.20
C GLY A 139 3.67 -7.54 -14.92
N LEU A 140 4.56 -7.81 -13.97
CA LEU A 140 4.55 -7.32 -12.58
C LEU A 140 4.38 -5.79 -12.43
N TYR A 141 4.84 -4.98 -13.39
CA TYR A 141 4.72 -3.51 -13.31
C TYR A 141 3.27 -3.04 -13.27
N MET A 142 2.37 -3.70 -14.01
CA MET A 142 0.97 -3.30 -14.10
C MET A 142 0.21 -3.71 -12.84
N CYS A 143 0.57 -4.84 -12.21
CA CYS A 143 0.06 -5.25 -10.90
C CYS A 143 0.28 -4.17 -9.84
N ILE A 144 1.42 -3.46 -9.88
CA ILE A 144 1.78 -2.40 -8.92
C ILE A 144 1.22 -1.04 -9.35
N ALA A 145 0.97 -0.83 -10.64
CA ALA A 145 0.41 0.43 -11.14
C ALA A 145 -1.08 0.59 -10.78
N ILE A 146 -1.86 -0.50 -10.79
CA ILE A 146 -3.29 -0.49 -10.41
C ILE A 146 -3.52 0.10 -9.00
N PRO A 147 -2.85 -0.38 -7.94
CA PRO A 147 -3.00 0.21 -6.61
C PRO A 147 -2.43 1.65 -6.52
N ALA A 148 -1.44 2.01 -7.35
CA ALA A 148 -0.96 3.39 -7.42
C ALA A 148 -2.06 4.34 -7.90
N ILE A 149 -2.77 3.98 -8.98
CA ILE A 149 -3.90 4.76 -9.52
C ILE A 149 -5.03 4.87 -8.49
N SER A 150 -5.35 3.77 -7.80
CA SER A 150 -6.35 3.76 -6.74
C SER A 150 -5.99 4.74 -5.61
N ASN A 151 -4.73 4.77 -5.19
CA ASN A 151 -4.26 5.72 -4.18
C ASN A 151 -4.36 7.17 -4.67
N THR A 152 -4.02 7.47 -5.93
CA THR A 152 -4.16 8.84 -6.48
C THR A 152 -5.62 9.32 -6.52
N LEU A 153 -6.56 8.42 -6.85
CA LEU A 153 -8.00 8.71 -6.75
C LEU A 153 -8.42 8.97 -5.30
N GLY A 154 -7.87 8.21 -4.36
CA GLY A 154 -8.05 8.42 -2.92
C GLY A 154 -7.56 9.79 -2.43
N ILE A 155 -6.41 10.27 -2.94
CA ILE A 155 -5.91 11.64 -2.68
C ILE A 155 -6.95 12.66 -3.12
N SER A 156 -7.45 12.53 -4.34
CA SER A 156 -8.42 13.47 -4.92
C SER A 156 -9.69 13.51 -4.09
N PHE A 157 -10.26 12.34 -3.75
CA PHE A 157 -11.46 12.27 -2.92
C PHE A 157 -11.24 12.89 -1.53
N THR A 158 -10.10 12.60 -0.90
CA THR A 158 -9.77 13.13 0.44
C THR A 158 -9.50 14.64 0.41
N ALA A 159 -8.97 15.18 -0.69
CA ALA A 159 -8.76 16.62 -0.85
C ALA A 159 -10.07 17.41 -0.95
N PHE A 160 -11.14 16.79 -1.49
CA PHE A 160 -12.44 17.45 -1.73
C PHE A 160 -13.52 17.14 -0.68
N ALA A 161 -13.23 16.34 0.36
CA ALA A 161 -14.19 15.88 1.40
C ALA A 161 -13.86 16.36 2.83
#